data_AF-A0A7Z1HNE1-F1
#
_entry.id   AF-A0A7Z1HNE1-F1
#
_cell.length_a   1.000
_cell.length_b   1.000
_cell.length_c   1.000
_cell.angle_alpha   90.00
_cell.angle_beta   90.00
_cell.angle_gamma   90.00
#
_symmetry.space_group_name_H-M   'P 1'
#
loop_
_entity.id
_entity.type
_entity.pdbx_description
1 polymer ?
#
loop_
_entity_poly.entity_id
_entity_poly.type
_entity_poly.pdbx_seq_one_letter_code
_entity_poly.pdbx_strand_id
1 'polypeptide(L)'
;AMNLNYLSLLDADALKQVIANFDRHAIHHPQMARLSQQKLDAIERLETTPVDRLFTGIPVRGLASTLSIHPEPFVCEGEMYLLGAVLSHFLSLYASVNSFHMLTVVNTESQESWKWAERTGQHP
;
A
#
# COMPACT_ATOMS: atom_id res chain seq x y z
N ALA A 1 13.13 5.74 17.44
CA ALA A 1 13.14 4.95 16.19
C ALA A 1 11.94 4.02 16.25
N MET A 2 10.91 4.26 15.44
CA MET A 2 9.74 3.38 15.41
C MET A 2 10.19 2.10 14.69
N ASN A 3 10.28 0.99 15.42
CA ASN A 3 10.58 -0.31 14.85
C ASN A 3 9.28 -0.80 14.18
N LEU A 4 9.06 -0.43 12.91
CA LEU A 4 7.95 -0.94 12.13
C LEU A 4 8.22 -2.42 11.85
N ASN A 5 7.46 -3.30 12.50
CA ASN A 5 7.45 -4.70 12.14
C ASN A 5 6.70 -4.83 10.80
N TYR A 6 7.38 -5.33 9.77
CA TYR A 6 6.84 -5.50 8.41
C TYR A 6 5.54 -6.32 8.40
N LEU A 7 5.35 -7.24 9.34
CA LEU A 7 4.11 -8.00 9.48
C LEU A 7 2.95 -7.15 10.00
N SER A 8 3.23 -6.14 10.83
CA SER A 8 2.21 -5.21 11.32
C SER A 8 1.75 -4.25 10.23
N LEU A 9 2.59 -3.95 9.22
CA LEU A 9 2.24 -3.13 8.05
C LEU A 9 1.23 -3.79 7.09
N LEU A 10 0.96 -5.08 7.27
CA LEU A 10 0.01 -5.84 6.45
C LEU A 10 -1.43 -5.73 6.96
N ASP A 11 -1.63 -4.98 8.05
CA ASP A 11 -2.93 -4.60 8.58
C ASP A 11 -3.35 -3.23 8.01
N ALA A 12 -4.63 -3.10 7.64
CA ALA A 12 -5.15 -1.88 7.03
C ALA A 12 -5.03 -0.66 7.96
N ASP A 13 -5.28 -0.82 9.25
CA ASP A 13 -5.24 0.28 10.21
C ASP A 13 -3.80 0.72 10.49
N ALA A 14 -2.88 -0.25 10.58
CA ALA A 14 -1.47 0.06 10.69
C ALA A 14 -0.94 0.80 9.45
N LEU A 15 -1.33 0.38 8.25
CA LEU A 15 -0.98 1.08 7.01
C LEU A 15 -1.51 2.51 7.02
N LYS A 16 -2.78 2.72 7.39
CA LYS A 16 -3.39 4.06 7.52
C LYS A 16 -2.62 4.95 8.50
N GLN A 17 -2.26 4.43 9.67
CA GLN A 17 -1.49 5.18 10.66
C GLN A 17 -0.12 5.60 10.14
N VAL A 18 0.55 4.69 9.41
CA VAL A 18 1.87 4.98 8.84
C VAL A 18 1.76 6.05 7.76
N ILE A 19 0.77 5.97 6.87
CA ILE A 19 0.52 7.01 5.85
C ILE A 19 0.18 8.35 6.52
N ALA A 20 -0.68 8.34 7.56
CA ALA A 20 -1.05 9.55 8.29
C ALA A 20 0.16 10.26 8.92
N ASN A 21 1.19 9.53 9.37
CA ASN A 21 2.43 10.11 9.89
C ASN A 21 3.24 10.88 8.83
N PHE A 22 3.04 10.59 7.54
CA PHE A 22 3.68 11.31 6.44
C PHE A 22 2.90 12.56 6.01
N ASP A 23 1.66 12.75 6.48
CA ASP A 23 0.84 13.92 6.17
C ASP A 23 1.21 15.14 7.04
N ARG A 24 2.37 15.73 6.75
CA ARG A 24 2.85 16.95 7.42
C ARG A 24 2.11 18.22 6.98
N HIS A 25 1.44 18.20 5.84
CA HIS A 25 0.74 19.38 5.30
C HIS A 25 -0.61 19.61 5.97
N ALA A 26 -1.24 18.54 6.47
CA ALA A 26 -2.43 18.62 7.33
C ALA A 26 -2.26 19.48 8.59
N ILE A 27 -1.01 19.64 9.08
CA ILE A 27 -0.70 20.37 10.32
C ILE A 27 -1.08 21.85 10.22
N HIS A 28 -1.00 22.45 9.03
CA HIS A 28 -1.23 23.89 8.82
C HIS A 28 -2.54 24.21 8.08
N HIS A 29 -3.21 23.22 7.49
CA HIS A 29 -4.40 23.41 6.66
C HIS A 29 -5.52 22.41 7.00
N PRO A 30 -6.54 22.82 7.78
CA PRO A 30 -7.57 21.91 8.29
C PRO A 30 -8.46 21.29 7.19
N GLN A 31 -8.60 21.95 6.04
CA GLN A 31 -9.32 21.39 4.89
C GLN A 31 -8.55 20.24 4.23
N MET A 32 -7.23 20.36 4.09
CA MET A 32 -6.38 19.31 3.53
C MET A 32 -6.32 18.09 4.45
N ALA A 33 -6.25 18.32 5.76
CA ALA A 33 -6.30 17.27 6.77
C ALA A 33 -7.57 16.41 6.66
N ARG A 34 -8.74 17.04 6.46
CA ARG A 34 -10.01 16.34 6.30
C ARG A 34 -10.04 15.48 5.03
N LEU A 35 -9.59 16.02 3.89
CA LEU A 35 -9.55 15.27 2.63
C LEU A 35 -8.60 14.06 2.72
N SER A 36 -7.46 14.24 3.37
CA SER A 36 -6.50 13.16 3.61
C SER A 36 -7.11 12.05 4.48
N GLN A 37 -7.77 12.42 5.57
CA GLN A 37 -8.46 11.46 6.44
C GLN A 37 -9.56 10.72 5.67
N GLN A 38 -10.39 11.42 4.88
CA GLN A 38 -11.42 10.79 4.06
C GLN A 38 -10.84 9.76 3.08
N LYS A 39 -9.69 10.05 2.46
CA LYS A 39 -9.00 9.09 1.57
C LYS A 39 -8.44 7.89 2.31
N LEU A 40 -7.93 8.08 3.53
CA LEU A 40 -7.50 6.98 4.39
C LEU A 40 -8.68 6.12 4.84
N ASP A 41 -9.80 6.74 5.18
CA ASP A 41 -11.02 6.04 5.61
C ASP A 41 -11.62 5.20 4.47
N ALA A 42 -11.46 5.63 3.22
CA ALA A 42 -11.86 4.88 2.03
C ALA A 42 -11.02 3.62 1.74
N ILE A 43 -9.89 3.40 2.42
CA ILE A 43 -9.24 2.08 2.39
C ILE A 43 -10.09 1.13 3.25
N GLU A 44 -10.85 0.27 2.58
CA GLU A 44 -11.79 -0.63 3.23
C GLU A 44 -11.12 -1.91 3.73
N ARG A 45 -10.17 -2.44 2.93
CA ARG A 45 -9.55 -3.74 3.22
C ARG A 45 -8.13 -3.84 2.67
N LEU A 46 -7.26 -4.48 3.44
CA LEU A 46 -5.96 -4.94 3.00
C LEU A 46 -5.85 -6.44 3.30
N GLU A 47 -5.70 -7.24 2.26
CA GLU A 47 -5.40 -8.66 2.39
C GLU A 47 -3.96 -8.90 1.96
N THR A 48 -3.19 -9.67 2.73
CA THR A 48 -1.84 -10.06 2.32
C THR A 48 -1.66 -11.56 2.46
N THR A 49 -1.09 -12.18 1.42
CA THR A 49 -0.80 -13.60 1.40
C THR A 49 0.66 -13.86 1.01
N PRO A 50 1.32 -14.87 1.59
CA PRO A 50 2.63 -15.30 1.14
C PRO A 50 2.54 -15.96 -0.23
N VAL A 51 3.50 -15.64 -1.10
CA VAL A 51 3.58 -16.17 -2.46
C VAL A 51 5.02 -16.58 -2.78
N ASP A 52 5.19 -17.71 -3.46
CA ASP A 52 6.51 -18.16 -3.92
C ASP A 52 6.62 -17.92 -5.44
N ARG A 53 7.71 -17.27 -5.87
CA ARG A 53 8.00 -17.03 -7.29
C ARG A 53 9.43 -17.46 -7.63
N LEU A 54 9.61 -17.93 -8.86
CA LEU A 54 10.93 -18.27 -9.39
C LEU A 54 11.58 -17.03 -9.99
N PHE A 55 12.68 -16.58 -9.40
CA PHE A 55 13.57 -15.57 -9.98
C PHE A 55 14.82 -16.26 -10.48
N THR A 56 15.06 -16.23 -11.80
CA THR A 56 16.23 -16.88 -12.43
C THR A 56 16.42 -18.35 -12.03
N GLY A 57 15.32 -19.08 -11.83
CA GLY A 57 15.33 -20.50 -11.41
C GLY A 57 15.47 -20.74 -9.91
N ILE A 58 15.60 -19.69 -9.09
CA ILE A 58 15.66 -19.77 -7.63
C ILE A 58 14.28 -19.42 -7.06
N PRO A 59 13.68 -20.27 -6.19
CA PRO A 59 12.44 -19.92 -5.50
C PRO A 59 12.72 -18.84 -4.45
N VAL A 60 12.02 -17.73 -4.58
CA VAL A 60 12.02 -16.62 -3.63
C VAL A 60 10.63 -16.50 -3.05
N ARG A 61 10.54 -16.32 -1.73
CA ARG A 61 9.28 -16.08 -1.04
C ARG A 61 9.01 -14.59 -0.93
N GLY A 62 7.85 -14.17 -1.38
CA GLY A 62 7.35 -12.80 -1.32
C GLY A 62 5.99 -12.70 -0.65
N LEU A 63 5.44 -11.49 -0.68
CA LEU A 63 4.08 -11.20 -0.25
C LEU A 63 3.29 -10.58 -1.41
N ALA A 64 2.03 -10.97 -1.52
CA ALA A 64 1.06 -10.35 -2.42
C ALA A 64 -0.04 -9.71 -1.59
N SER A 65 -0.18 -8.39 -1.71
CA SER A 65 -1.21 -7.61 -1.05
C SER A 65 -2.28 -7.15 -2.02
N THR A 66 -3.53 -7.23 -1.61
CA THR A 66 -4.69 -6.67 -2.31
C THR A 66 -5.33 -5.59 -1.44
N LEU A 67 -5.37 -4.37 -1.96
CA LEU A 67 -5.91 -3.18 -1.31
C LEU A 67 -7.24 -2.80 -1.96
N SER A 68 -8.32 -2.91 -1.21
CA SER A 68 -9.67 -2.52 -1.66
C SER A 68 -9.95 -1.09 -1.21
N ILE A 69 -10.30 -0.22 -2.17
CA ILE A 69 -10.50 1.21 -1.94
C ILE A 69 -11.85 1.65 -2.50
N HIS A 70 -12.62 2.36 -1.68
CA HIS A 70 -13.81 3.09 -2.10
C HIS A 70 -13.42 4.37 -2.87
N PRO A 71 -13.93 4.61 -4.09
CA PRO A 71 -13.47 5.73 -4.92
C PRO A 71 -14.01 7.10 -4.49
N GLU A 72 -15.10 7.18 -3.72
CA GLU A 72 -15.83 8.42 -3.40
C GLU A 72 -14.96 9.64 -2.99
N PRO A 73 -13.94 9.54 -2.11
CA PRO A 73 -13.14 10.71 -1.72
C PRO A 73 -11.99 11.03 -2.69
N PHE A 74 -11.80 10.23 -3.75
CA PHE A 74 -10.78 10.46 -4.77
C PHE A 74 -11.35 11.28 -5.92
N VAL A 75 -10.53 12.16 -6.50
CA VAL A 75 -10.95 13.05 -7.60
C VAL A 75 -11.23 12.24 -8.88
N CYS A 76 -10.43 11.20 -9.11
CA CYS A 76 -10.56 10.28 -10.22
C CYS A 76 -9.76 8.99 -9.98
N GLU A 77 -9.95 8.00 -10.84
CA GLU A 77 -9.20 6.73 -10.83
C GLU A 77 -7.68 6.94 -10.96
N GLY A 78 -7.24 7.97 -11.69
CA GLY A 78 -5.82 8.32 -11.81
C GLY A 78 -5.18 8.68 -10.46
N GLU A 79 -5.94 9.27 -9.55
CA GLU A 79 -5.47 9.56 -8.19
C GLU A 79 -5.32 8.28 -7.36
N MET A 80 -6.28 7.36 -7.48
CA MET A 80 -6.19 6.04 -6.83
C MET A 80 -5.01 5.23 -7.38
N TYR A 81 -4.79 5.26 -8.69
CA TYR A 81 -3.64 4.64 -9.34
C TYR A 81 -2.33 5.23 -8.80
N LEU A 82 -2.22 6.55 -8.68
CA LEU A 82 -1.04 7.20 -8.13
C LEU A 82 -0.78 6.76 -6.68
N LEU A 83 -1.81 6.71 -5.84
CA LEU A 83 -1.71 6.18 -4.48
C LEU A 83 -1.16 4.75 -4.49
N GLY A 84 -1.72 3.88 -5.33
CA GLY A 84 -1.25 2.50 -5.49
C GLY A 84 0.22 2.42 -5.94
N ALA A 85 0.65 3.27 -6.86
CA ALA A 85 2.04 3.31 -7.32
C ALA A 85 3.03 3.71 -6.20
N VAL A 86 2.64 4.70 -5.39
CA VAL A 86 3.39 5.13 -4.21
C VAL A 86 3.43 4.01 -3.16
N LEU A 87 2.29 3.39 -2.86
CA LEU A 87 2.20 2.30 -1.89
C LEU A 87 2.98 1.05 -2.32
N SER A 88 2.97 0.72 -3.61
CA SER A 88 3.78 -0.38 -4.16
C SER A 88 5.27 -0.15 -3.90
N HIS A 89 5.75 1.08 -4.11
CA HIS A 89 7.13 1.43 -3.78
C HIS A 89 7.37 1.39 -2.28
N PHE A 90 6.50 2.00 -1.49
CA PHE A 90 6.60 2.06 -0.05
C PHE A 90 6.71 0.67 0.58
N LEU A 91 5.81 -0.26 0.24
CA LEU A 91 5.80 -1.61 0.78
C LEU A 91 7.06 -2.41 0.39
N SER A 92 7.64 -2.15 -0.78
CA SER A 92 8.93 -2.75 -1.18
C SER A 92 10.11 -2.28 -0.33
N LEU A 93 10.05 -1.09 0.27
CA LEU A 93 11.11 -0.59 1.16
C LEU A 93 11.15 -1.35 2.50
N TYR A 94 10.03 -1.94 2.91
CA TYR A 94 9.94 -2.71 4.16
C TYR A 94 10.02 -4.23 3.92
N ALA A 95 9.88 -4.68 2.67
CA ALA A 95 10.19 -6.05 2.31
C ALA A 95 11.70 -6.29 2.48
N SER A 96 12.07 -7.46 3.04
CA SER A 96 13.47 -7.84 3.20
C SER A 96 14.17 -8.01 1.84
N VAL A 97 15.48 -7.80 1.78
CA VAL A 97 16.26 -7.94 0.52
C VAL A 97 16.09 -9.32 -0.13
N ASN A 98 15.82 -10.35 0.67
CA ASN A 98 15.60 -11.73 0.20
C ASN A 98 14.13 -12.04 -0.13
N SER A 99 13.30 -11.01 -0.28
CA SER A 99 11.87 -11.13 -0.54
C SER A 99 11.43 -10.15 -1.63
N PHE A 100 10.18 -10.26 -2.08
CA PHE A 100 9.56 -9.32 -2.98
C PHE A 100 8.15 -8.98 -2.49
N HIS A 101 7.64 -7.82 -2.91
CA HIS A 101 6.27 -7.42 -2.66
C HIS A 101 5.54 -7.19 -3.97
N MET A 102 4.28 -7.63 -4.03
CA MET A 102 3.34 -7.36 -5.10
C MET A 102 2.12 -6.65 -4.52
N LEU A 103 1.66 -5.61 -5.20
CA LEU A 103 0.47 -4.87 -4.81
C LEU A 103 -0.57 -4.95 -5.93
N THR A 104 -1.81 -5.24 -5.55
CA THR A 104 -3.01 -5.04 -6.36
C THR A 104 -3.90 -4.02 -5.65
N VAL A 105 -4.39 -3.02 -6.37
CA VAL A 105 -5.42 -2.10 -5.87
C VAL A 105 -6.71 -2.39 -6.62
N VAL A 106 -7.83 -2.48 -5.90
CA VAL A 106 -9.17 -2.74 -6.44
C VAL A 106 -10.09 -1.59 -6.09
N ASN A 107 -10.74 -1.02 -7.09
CA ASN A 107 -11.86 -0.09 -6.91
C ASN A 107 -13.10 -0.90 -6.54
N THR A 108 -13.68 -0.64 -5.36
CA THR A 108 -14.80 -1.45 -4.84
C THR A 108 -16.13 -1.18 -5.52
N GLU A 109 -16.29 -0.03 -6.18
CA GLU A 109 -17.48 0.28 -6.98
C GLU A 109 -17.38 -0.29 -8.40
N SER A 110 -16.30 0.03 -9.13
CA SER A 110 -16.16 -0.36 -10.55
C SER A 110 -15.62 -1.79 -10.73
N GLN A 111 -15.05 -2.38 -9.68
CA GLN A 111 -14.31 -3.66 -9.71
C GLN A 111 -13.07 -3.64 -10.63
N GLU A 112 -12.64 -2.45 -11.08
CA GLU A 112 -11.37 -2.31 -11.78
C GLU A 112 -10.21 -2.61 -10.84
N SER A 113 -9.17 -3.28 -11.37
CA SER A 113 -7.97 -3.59 -10.59
C SER A 113 -6.70 -3.20 -11.33
N TRP A 114 -5.78 -2.60 -10.59
CA TRP A 114 -4.44 -2.25 -11.06
C TRP A 114 -3.40 -3.06 -10.30
N LYS A 115 -2.44 -3.62 -11.04
CA LYS A 115 -1.41 -4.49 -10.50
C LYS A 115 -0.05 -3.88 -10.73
N TRP A 116 0.75 -3.81 -9.67
CA TRP A 116 2.16 -3.46 -9.75
C TRP A 116 2.99 -4.74 -9.71
N ALA A 117 3.94 -4.84 -10.63
CA ALA A 117 4.84 -5.98 -10.73
C ALA A 117 5.70 -6.15 -9.46
N GLU A 118 6.29 -7.33 -9.30
CA GLU A 118 7.21 -7.64 -8.21
C GLU A 118 8.29 -6.58 -8.03
N ARG A 119 8.43 -6.10 -6.79
CA ARG A 119 9.53 -5.23 -6.39
C ARG A 119 10.35 -5.95 -5.34
N THR A 120 11.63 -6.17 -5.64
CA THR A 120 12.59 -6.75 -4.69
C THR A 120 12.67 -5.87 -3.47
N GLY A 121 12.65 -6.50 -2.29
CA GLY A 121 12.75 -5.79 -1.04
C GLY A 121 14.08 -5.05 -0.90
N GLN A 122 14.07 -3.94 -0.17
CA GLN A 122 15.23 -3.09 0.02
C GLN A 122 15.69 -3.02 1.49
N HIS A 123 14.98 -3.69 2.40
CA HIS A 123 15.32 -3.71 3.81
C HIS A 123 16.40 -4.75 4.14
N PRO A 124 17.59 -4.36 4.65
CA PRO A 124 18.67 -5.27 5.05
C PRO A 124 18.27 -6.33 6.07
#